data_AF-A0A8B6GQ94-F1
#
_entry.id   AF-A0A8B6GQ94-F1
#
_cell.length_a   1.000
_cell.length_b   1.000
_cell.length_c   1.000
_cell.angle_alpha   90.00
_cell.angle_beta   90.00
_cell.angle_gamma   90.00
#
_symmetry.space_group_name_H-M   'P 1'
#
loop_
_entity.id
_entity.type
_entity.pdbx_description
1 polymer ?
#
loop_
_entity_poly.entity_id
_entity_poly.type
_entity_poly.pdbx_seq_one_letter_code
_entity_poly.pdbx_strand_id
1 'polypeptide(L)'
;MVMNEKEEEEEEEEEEGEHNVFRIVNGSCNFEKDLCGWTVSSNGSYRWIRRSGKSSDTSAEPDRDTTSSGDGYYICSMSETGLQTDEETDLLSGLIGPNPKQCLTFWYHMYGEEINTLKVFQLNDNRTIELWNESANQRNKWYFQSLSLKYIGPYQINFKAIHGNGSKSEIAIDDISITNTDCKKGKIRTFHITYIFVL
;
A
#
# COMPACT_ATOMS: atom_id res chain seq x y z
N MET A 1 32.54 -15.83 -63.27
CA MET A 1 32.05 -14.48 -63.62
C MET A 1 30.63 -14.41 -63.09
N VAL A 2 30.40 -13.50 -62.14
CA VAL A 2 29.12 -13.14 -61.48
C VAL A 2 28.58 -14.24 -60.53
N MET A 3 28.91 -14.27 -59.23
CA MET A 3 28.43 -13.42 -58.11
C MET A 3 26.93 -13.16 -58.17
N ASN A 4 26.12 -14.00 -57.50
CA ASN A 4 24.70 -13.73 -57.26
C ASN A 4 24.47 -13.53 -55.76
N GLU A 5 24.16 -12.27 -55.44
CA GLU A 5 23.59 -11.60 -54.26
C GLU A 5 22.63 -12.41 -53.36
N LYS A 6 23.06 -13.56 -52.82
CA LYS A 6 22.26 -14.35 -51.85
C LYS A 6 22.99 -14.72 -50.56
N GLU A 7 24.16 -14.13 -50.29
CA GLU A 7 24.97 -14.40 -49.09
C GLU A 7 24.96 -13.25 -48.06
N GLU A 8 24.04 -12.28 -48.15
CA GLU A 8 23.99 -11.13 -47.21
C GLU A 8 22.70 -11.03 -46.36
N GLU A 9 21.85 -12.06 -46.30
CA GLU A 9 20.63 -12.06 -45.45
C GLU A 9 20.54 -13.28 -44.49
N GLU A 10 21.65 -13.75 -43.92
CA GLU A 10 21.65 -14.80 -42.87
C GLU A 10 22.37 -14.38 -41.56
N GLU A 11 22.43 -13.09 -41.24
CA GLU A 11 22.84 -12.60 -39.91
C GLU A 11 21.76 -11.69 -39.30
N GLU A 12 20.55 -12.20 -39.03
CA GLU A 12 19.58 -11.50 -38.17
C GLU A 12 18.47 -12.42 -37.64
N GLU A 13 18.79 -13.57 -37.05
CA GLU A 13 17.84 -14.32 -36.21
C GLU A 13 18.53 -14.94 -34.98
N GLU A 14 18.94 -14.10 -34.01
CA GLU A 14 19.10 -14.55 -32.62
C GLU A 14 18.47 -13.55 -31.64
N GLU A 15 17.61 -14.11 -30.77
CA GLU A 15 17.09 -13.59 -29.51
C GLU A 15 15.98 -12.50 -29.50
N GLU A 16 14.72 -12.94 -29.48
CA GLU A 16 13.77 -12.47 -28.45
C GLU A 16 12.86 -13.63 -28.00
N GLY A 17 13.42 -14.51 -27.18
CA GLY A 17 12.58 -15.27 -26.26
C GLY A 17 12.06 -14.30 -25.20
N GLU A 18 10.74 -14.14 -25.09
CA GLU A 18 10.09 -13.54 -23.93
C GLU A 18 10.43 -14.37 -22.68
N HIS A 19 11.60 -14.13 -22.10
CA HIS A 19 11.82 -14.35 -20.70
C HIS A 19 10.86 -13.42 -19.97
N ASN A 20 9.78 -13.99 -19.45
CA ASN A 20 8.89 -13.33 -18.50
C ASN A 20 9.69 -13.05 -17.21
N VAL A 21 10.54 -12.02 -17.26
CA VAL A 21 11.27 -11.51 -16.11
C VAL A 21 10.26 -10.76 -15.28
N PHE A 22 9.75 -11.39 -14.23
CA PHE A 22 8.97 -10.70 -13.20
C PHE A 22 9.77 -9.49 -12.72
N ARG A 23 9.30 -8.29 -13.05
CA ARG A 23 9.99 -7.04 -12.73
C ARG A 23 9.98 -6.84 -11.22
N ILE A 24 11.16 -6.91 -10.61
CA ILE A 24 11.34 -6.58 -9.20
C ILE A 24 11.14 -5.08 -8.98
N VAL A 25 10.30 -4.73 -8.00
CA VAL A 25 10.01 -3.35 -7.60
C VAL A 25 10.51 -3.06 -6.19
N ASN A 26 10.61 -1.77 -5.85
CA ASN A 26 10.97 -1.35 -4.49
C ASN A 26 9.82 -1.52 -3.49
N GLY A 27 8.56 -1.33 -3.93
CA GLY A 27 7.36 -1.47 -3.11
C GLY A 27 6.98 -0.24 -2.28
N SER A 28 7.85 0.76 -2.12
CA SER A 28 7.49 2.02 -1.45
C SER A 28 6.53 2.88 -2.28
N CYS A 29 5.59 3.56 -1.63
CA CYS A 29 4.64 4.47 -2.27
C CYS A 29 4.09 5.51 -1.29
N ASN A 30 4.16 6.78 -1.67
CA ASN A 30 3.56 7.91 -0.95
C ASN A 30 2.34 8.49 -1.69
N PHE A 31 1.87 7.81 -2.74
CA PHE A 31 0.68 8.16 -3.52
C PHE A 31 0.64 9.57 -4.16
N GLU A 32 1.69 10.37 -4.10
CA GLU A 32 1.65 11.77 -4.59
C GLU A 32 1.44 11.89 -6.10
N LYS A 33 1.87 10.90 -6.88
CA LYS A 33 1.74 10.88 -8.35
C LYS A 33 0.71 9.86 -8.84
N ASP A 34 0.82 8.64 -8.35
CA ASP A 34 0.04 7.48 -8.78
C ASP A 34 0.09 6.38 -7.70
N LEU A 35 -0.32 5.15 -8.02
CA LEU A 35 -0.29 4.02 -7.09
C LEU A 35 1.08 3.31 -7.02
N CYS A 36 2.14 3.85 -7.63
CA CYS A 36 3.50 3.27 -7.66
C CYS A 36 3.56 1.82 -8.16
N GLY A 37 2.61 1.42 -9.01
CA GLY A 37 2.47 0.04 -9.50
C GLY A 37 1.74 -0.91 -8.55
N TRP A 38 1.20 -0.43 -7.42
CA TRP A 38 0.26 -1.19 -6.62
C TRP A 38 -1.05 -1.38 -7.36
N THR A 39 -1.65 -2.56 -7.22
CA THR A 39 -2.89 -2.94 -7.89
C THR A 39 -4.01 -3.15 -6.88
N VAL A 40 -5.21 -2.73 -7.26
CA VAL A 40 -6.42 -2.90 -6.44
C VAL A 40 -7.17 -4.13 -6.92
N SER A 41 -7.37 -5.08 -6.01
CA SER A 41 -8.24 -6.24 -6.21
C SER A 41 -9.43 -6.15 -5.27
N SER A 42 -10.63 -6.23 -5.83
CA SER A 42 -11.88 -6.23 -5.06
C SER A 42 -12.94 -6.98 -5.83
N ASN A 43 -13.72 -7.79 -5.12
CA ASN A 43 -14.90 -8.48 -5.66
C ASN A 43 -16.20 -7.79 -5.24
N GLY A 44 -16.11 -6.75 -4.40
CA GLY A 44 -17.23 -6.09 -3.75
C GLY A 44 -17.41 -4.63 -4.12
N SER A 45 -18.24 -3.99 -3.30
CA SER A 45 -18.54 -2.55 -3.36
C SER A 45 -17.40 -1.68 -2.83
N TYR A 46 -16.61 -2.20 -1.89
CA TYR A 46 -15.46 -1.51 -1.31
C TYR A 46 -14.24 -1.61 -2.19
N ARG A 47 -13.53 -0.49 -2.37
CA ARG A 47 -12.30 -0.43 -3.16
C ARG A 47 -11.30 0.53 -2.53
N TRP A 48 -10.03 0.21 -2.65
CA TRP A 48 -8.96 1.17 -2.41
C TRP A 48 -8.95 2.24 -3.51
N ILE A 49 -9.04 3.50 -3.11
CA ILE A 49 -9.18 4.67 -3.98
C ILE A 49 -8.20 5.74 -3.51
N ARG A 50 -7.43 6.30 -4.44
CA ARG A 50 -6.52 7.40 -4.17
C ARG A 50 -7.30 8.69 -4.01
N ARG A 51 -7.08 9.42 -2.92
CA ARG A 51 -7.75 10.70 -2.62
C ARG A 51 -6.75 11.80 -2.32
N SER A 52 -7.13 13.02 -2.67
CA SER A 52 -6.40 14.22 -2.26
C SER A 52 -6.87 14.63 -0.88
N GLY A 53 -5.94 14.99 0.00
CA GLY A 53 -6.24 15.59 1.31
C GLY A 53 -6.86 17.00 1.23
N LYS A 54 -7.00 17.57 0.03
CA LYS A 54 -7.53 18.92 -0.21
C LYS A 54 -9.07 18.98 -0.33
N SER A 55 -9.79 17.94 0.06
CA SER A 55 -11.26 17.95 0.04
C SER A 55 -11.85 18.75 1.21
N SER A 56 -13.02 19.31 0.93
CA SER A 56 -13.77 20.31 1.67
C SER A 56 -14.89 19.70 2.54
N ASP A 57 -15.13 20.28 3.70
CA ASP A 57 -16.43 20.26 4.42
C ASP A 57 -16.97 18.92 4.97
N THR A 58 -16.16 18.00 5.48
CA THR A 58 -16.71 16.91 6.33
C THR A 58 -15.87 16.60 7.57
N SER A 59 -16.54 16.56 8.73
CA SER A 59 -15.98 16.23 10.05
C SER A 59 -15.55 14.76 10.22
N ALA A 60 -15.47 14.01 9.11
CA ALA A 60 -15.11 12.59 9.07
C ALA A 60 -13.76 12.35 8.38
N GLU A 61 -13.07 13.41 7.92
CA GLU A 61 -11.77 13.27 7.28
C GLU A 61 -10.68 12.95 8.31
N PRO A 62 -9.66 12.15 7.91
CA PRO A 62 -8.49 11.89 8.72
C PRO A 62 -7.85 13.18 9.24
N ASP A 63 -7.73 13.31 10.56
CA ASP A 63 -7.08 14.47 11.16
C ASP A 63 -5.66 14.60 10.59
N ARG A 64 -5.39 15.78 10.05
CA ARG A 64 -4.35 16.09 9.09
C ARG A 64 -2.98 16.16 9.76
N ASP A 65 -2.21 15.07 9.78
CA ASP A 65 -0.74 15.15 9.92
C ASP A 65 -0.03 13.80 9.67
N THR A 66 0.44 13.54 8.45
CA THR A 66 1.56 12.60 8.21
C THR A 66 2.61 13.14 7.26
N THR A 67 2.25 14.03 6.34
CA THR A 67 3.20 14.70 5.46
C THR A 67 2.60 16.02 4.97
N SER A 68 3.00 17.14 5.59
CA SER A 68 2.88 18.52 5.08
C SER A 68 1.56 18.94 4.40
N SER A 69 0.82 19.81 5.10
CA SER A 69 -0.02 20.87 4.51
C SER A 69 -1.19 20.48 3.60
N GLY A 70 -2.07 19.52 3.94
CA GLY A 70 -3.43 19.46 3.37
C GLY A 70 -3.54 19.43 1.82
N ASP A 71 -2.45 19.13 1.12
CA ASP A 71 -2.27 19.24 -0.33
C ASP A 71 -1.77 17.91 -0.94
N GLY A 72 -1.43 16.91 -0.10
CA GLY A 72 -0.92 15.60 -0.51
C GLY A 72 -2.00 14.57 -0.86
N TYR A 73 -1.57 13.36 -1.19
CA TYR A 73 -2.45 12.25 -1.58
C TYR A 73 -2.22 11.03 -0.72
N TYR A 74 -3.32 10.33 -0.40
CA TYR A 74 -3.31 9.06 0.31
C TYR A 74 -4.22 8.07 -0.43
N ILE A 75 -4.26 6.82 0.04
CA ILE A 75 -5.21 5.83 -0.46
C ILE A 75 -6.14 5.39 0.67
N CYS A 76 -7.43 5.32 0.38
CA CYS A 76 -8.42 4.86 1.35
C CYS A 76 -9.39 3.86 0.76
N SER A 77 -9.91 3.01 1.64
CA SER A 77 -10.92 2.02 1.31
C SER A 77 -12.30 2.57 1.64
N MET A 78 -13.16 2.69 0.64
CA MET A 78 -14.54 3.16 0.76
C MET A 78 -15.47 2.46 -0.25
N SER A 79 -16.79 2.48 0.00
CA SER A 79 -17.78 1.94 -0.92
C SER A 79 -18.04 2.92 -2.08
N GLU A 80 -17.99 2.43 -3.33
CA GLU A 80 -18.27 3.24 -4.53
C GLU A 80 -19.76 3.35 -4.85
N THR A 81 -20.55 2.34 -4.50
CA THR A 81 -21.94 2.21 -4.95
C THR A 81 -22.97 2.52 -3.86
N GLY A 82 -22.52 2.73 -2.61
CA GLY A 82 -23.38 2.87 -1.43
C GLY A 82 -24.11 1.57 -1.05
N LEU A 83 -23.99 0.52 -1.87
CA LEU A 83 -24.37 -0.84 -1.54
C LEU A 83 -23.23 -1.47 -0.74
N GLN A 84 -23.56 -2.34 0.21
CA GLN A 84 -22.59 -3.02 1.07
C GLN A 84 -22.62 -4.52 0.75
N THR A 85 -22.02 -4.88 -0.39
CA THR A 85 -21.80 -6.28 -0.76
C THR A 85 -20.30 -6.54 -0.78
N ASP A 86 -19.90 -7.65 -0.17
CA ASP A 86 -18.51 -8.10 0.02
C ASP A 86 -17.62 -7.02 0.67
N GLU A 87 -17.29 -7.26 1.94
CA GLU A 87 -16.71 -6.25 2.83
C GLU A 87 -15.19 -6.12 2.71
N GLU A 88 -14.56 -6.77 1.71
CA GLU A 88 -13.10 -6.87 1.61
C GLU A 88 -12.55 -6.25 0.33
N THR A 89 -11.40 -5.56 0.45
CA THR A 89 -10.59 -5.13 -0.69
C THR A 89 -9.10 -5.23 -0.39
N ASP A 90 -8.35 -5.67 -1.40
CA ASP A 90 -6.91 -5.89 -1.36
C ASP A 90 -6.18 -4.82 -2.17
N LEU A 91 -5.09 -4.30 -1.61
CA LEU A 91 -4.10 -3.47 -2.29
C LEU A 91 -2.78 -4.24 -2.33
N LEU A 92 -2.37 -4.65 -3.52
CA LEU A 92 -1.26 -5.57 -3.77
C LEU A 92 -0.07 -4.85 -4.39
N SER A 93 1.13 -5.06 -3.84
CA SER A 93 2.36 -4.54 -4.42
C SER A 93 2.77 -5.31 -5.67
N GLY A 94 3.69 -4.77 -6.46
CA GLY A 94 4.50 -5.60 -7.37
C GLY A 94 5.43 -6.56 -6.61
N LEU A 95 6.13 -7.42 -7.33
CA LEU A 95 7.06 -8.39 -6.74
C LEU A 95 8.29 -7.67 -6.17
N ILE A 96 8.51 -7.80 -4.87
CA ILE A 96 9.65 -7.21 -4.14
C ILE A 96 10.75 -8.26 -4.01
N GLY A 97 11.99 -7.83 -4.23
CA GLY A 97 13.16 -8.70 -4.23
C GLY A 97 13.53 -9.21 -2.84
N PRO A 98 14.21 -10.37 -2.77
CA PRO A 98 14.66 -10.94 -1.51
C PRO A 98 15.71 -10.06 -0.82
N ASN A 99 15.61 -9.93 0.50
CA ASN A 99 16.68 -9.39 1.31
C ASN A 99 16.64 -10.00 2.73
N PRO A 100 17.79 -10.31 3.34
CA PRO A 100 17.84 -10.95 4.66
C PRO A 100 17.25 -10.11 5.80
N LYS A 101 17.18 -8.78 5.65
CA LYS A 101 16.64 -7.87 6.64
C LYS A 101 15.82 -6.78 5.97
N GLN A 102 14.50 -6.83 6.15
CA GLN A 102 13.63 -5.81 5.62
C GLN A 102 12.61 -5.32 6.65
N CYS A 103 12.33 -4.03 6.55
CA CYS A 103 11.32 -3.36 7.33
C CYS A 103 10.30 -2.70 6.42
N LEU A 104 9.04 -3.08 6.60
CA LEU A 104 7.89 -2.37 6.06
C LEU A 104 7.44 -1.32 7.08
N THR A 105 7.30 -0.08 6.65
CA THR A 105 6.71 1.00 7.42
C THR A 105 5.62 1.67 6.63
N PHE A 106 4.58 2.15 7.32
CA PHE A 106 3.48 2.88 6.71
C PHE A 106 2.75 3.67 7.78
N TRP A 107 1.97 4.65 7.34
CA TRP A 107 0.97 5.31 8.16
C TRP A 107 -0.41 4.75 7.87
N TYR A 108 -1.25 4.67 8.90
CA TYR A 108 -2.64 4.27 8.76
C TYR A 108 -3.55 5.16 9.60
N HIS A 109 -4.79 5.29 9.13
CA HIS A 109 -5.86 5.98 9.82
C HIS A 109 -7.13 5.14 9.76
N MET A 110 -7.80 5.01 10.90
CA MET A 110 -8.99 4.19 11.08
C MET A 110 -9.97 4.92 12.01
N TYR A 111 -10.87 5.72 11.43
CA TYR A 111 -11.96 6.40 12.16
C TYR A 111 -13.36 6.19 11.56
N GLY A 112 -14.32 5.79 12.41
CA GLY A 112 -15.71 5.50 12.00
C GLY A 112 -16.44 4.63 13.01
N GLU A 113 -17.77 4.57 12.91
CA GLU A 113 -18.63 3.84 13.87
C GLU A 113 -18.55 2.31 13.70
N GLU A 114 -18.28 1.82 12.49
CA GLU A 114 -18.24 0.39 12.17
C GLU A 114 -16.97 0.01 11.39
N ILE A 115 -15.84 0.62 11.75
CA ILE A 115 -14.55 0.14 11.25
C ILE A 115 -14.32 -1.27 11.76
N ASN A 116 -14.06 -2.18 10.83
CA ASN A 116 -13.78 -3.55 11.16
C ASN A 116 -12.26 -3.76 11.29
N THR A 117 -11.52 -4.02 10.22
CA THR A 117 -10.12 -4.47 10.35
C THR A 117 -9.24 -4.07 9.17
N LEU A 118 -8.01 -3.59 9.44
CA LEU A 118 -6.92 -3.50 8.48
C LEU A 118 -5.94 -4.65 8.74
N LYS A 119 -5.59 -5.42 7.72
CA LYS A 119 -4.60 -6.50 7.79
C LYS A 119 -3.47 -6.28 6.79
N VAL A 120 -2.27 -6.73 7.18
CA VAL A 120 -1.08 -6.72 6.31
C VAL A 120 -0.54 -8.13 6.17
N PHE A 121 -0.39 -8.59 4.93
CA PHE A 121 0.17 -9.89 4.59
C PHE A 121 1.44 -9.76 3.76
N GLN A 122 2.34 -10.72 3.94
CA GLN A 122 3.43 -11.02 3.02
C GLN A 122 3.05 -12.28 2.22
N LEU A 123 3.00 -12.15 0.90
CA LEU A 123 2.57 -13.19 -0.04
C LEU A 123 3.75 -13.69 -0.86
N ASN A 124 3.85 -15.00 -1.08
CA ASN A 124 4.68 -15.59 -2.13
C ASN A 124 3.90 -16.73 -2.80
N ASP A 125 4.47 -17.36 -3.83
CA ASP A 125 3.81 -18.38 -4.66
C ASP A 125 3.10 -19.50 -3.87
N ASN A 126 3.57 -19.82 -2.66
CA ASN A 126 3.07 -20.94 -1.87
C ASN A 126 2.66 -20.58 -0.43
N ARG A 127 2.77 -19.31 -0.03
CA ARG A 127 2.57 -18.91 1.38
C ARG A 127 1.97 -17.52 1.50
N THR A 128 1.03 -17.42 2.42
CA THR A 128 0.47 -16.17 2.94
C THR A 128 0.85 -16.06 4.41
N ILE A 129 1.58 -15.01 4.77
CA ILE A 129 2.01 -14.75 6.15
C ILE A 129 1.33 -13.48 6.64
N GLU A 130 0.46 -13.59 7.65
CA GLU A 130 -0.07 -12.40 8.33
C GLU A 130 1.06 -11.74 9.14
N LEU A 131 1.35 -10.48 8.83
CA LEU A 131 2.35 -9.68 9.52
C LEU A 131 1.74 -8.91 10.68
N TRP A 132 0.53 -8.38 10.49
CA TRP A 132 -0.15 -7.51 11.43
C TRP A 132 -1.63 -7.37 11.09
N ASN A 133 -2.44 -7.08 12.11
CA ASN A 133 -3.80 -6.61 11.98
C ASN A 133 -4.10 -5.57 13.07
N GLU A 134 -5.05 -4.69 12.78
CA GLU A 134 -5.66 -3.78 13.74
C GLU A 134 -7.15 -3.69 13.45
N SER A 135 -7.94 -3.60 14.51
CA SER A 135 -9.39 -3.59 14.41
C SER A 135 -10.00 -2.41 15.16
N ALA A 136 -11.26 -2.12 14.86
CA ALA A 136 -12.06 -1.07 15.49
C ALA A 136 -11.52 0.36 15.29
N ASN A 137 -12.24 1.32 15.88
CA ASN A 137 -11.96 2.75 15.76
C ASN A 137 -10.70 3.12 16.58
N GLN A 138 -9.71 3.70 15.89
CA GLN A 138 -8.44 4.09 16.47
C GLN A 138 -8.40 5.60 16.81
N ARG A 139 -9.55 6.28 16.91
CA ARG A 139 -9.68 7.76 17.00
C ARG A 139 -9.32 8.45 15.68
N ASN A 140 -9.76 9.70 15.54
CA ASN A 140 -9.46 10.49 14.36
C ASN A 140 -8.01 11.01 14.38
N LYS A 141 -7.02 10.16 14.07
CA LYS A 141 -5.62 10.54 13.87
C LYS A 141 -4.83 9.45 13.15
N TRP A 142 -3.72 9.82 12.52
CA TRP A 142 -2.81 8.88 11.91
C TRP A 142 -1.91 8.17 12.91
N TYR A 143 -1.58 6.93 12.58
CA TYR A 143 -0.71 6.06 13.36
C TYR A 143 0.39 5.50 12.47
N PHE A 144 1.59 5.43 13.02
CA PHE A 144 2.74 4.85 12.35
C PHE A 144 2.88 3.38 12.72
N GLN A 145 3.14 2.53 11.72
CA GLN A 145 3.43 1.11 11.93
C GLN A 145 4.77 0.71 11.30
N SER A 146 5.44 -0.26 11.94
CA SER A 146 6.72 -0.83 11.52
C SER A 146 6.74 -2.34 11.72
N LEU A 147 6.85 -3.10 10.63
CA LEU A 147 6.71 -4.56 10.59
C LEU A 147 7.94 -5.22 9.99
N SER A 148 8.57 -6.13 10.74
CA SER A 148 9.66 -6.96 10.23
C SER A 148 9.10 -7.96 9.22
N LEU A 149 9.67 -7.98 8.02
CA LEU A 149 9.30 -8.96 7.00
C LEU A 149 9.97 -10.30 7.31
N LYS A 150 9.19 -11.38 7.25
CA LYS A 150 9.56 -12.69 7.81
C LYS A 150 10.11 -13.65 6.76
N TYR A 151 9.70 -13.49 5.50
CA TYR A 151 10.09 -14.37 4.40
C TYR A 151 11.30 -13.82 3.63
N ILE A 152 12.21 -14.73 3.28
CA ILE A 152 13.42 -14.46 2.50
C ILE A 152 13.25 -15.15 1.15
N GLY A 153 12.92 -14.35 0.14
CA GLY A 153 12.59 -14.76 -1.23
C GLY A 153 11.85 -13.61 -1.93
N PRO A 154 11.51 -13.69 -3.22
CA PRO A 154 10.58 -12.74 -3.84
C PRO A 154 9.21 -12.81 -3.17
N TYR A 155 8.57 -11.67 -2.91
CA TYR A 155 7.24 -11.61 -2.28
C TYR A 155 6.44 -10.38 -2.72
N GLN A 156 5.15 -10.38 -2.43
CA GLN A 156 4.29 -9.20 -2.51
C GLN A 156 3.82 -8.82 -1.11
N ILE A 157 3.50 -7.55 -0.91
CA ILE A 157 2.77 -7.06 0.26
C ILE A 157 1.31 -6.87 -0.14
N ASN A 158 0.41 -7.27 0.76
CA ASN A 158 -1.02 -7.07 0.61
C ASN A 158 -1.56 -6.30 1.82
N PHE A 159 -2.14 -5.13 1.57
CA PHE A 159 -2.99 -4.42 2.52
C PHE A 159 -4.45 -4.78 2.27
N LYS A 160 -5.04 -5.53 3.19
CA LYS A 160 -6.45 -5.93 3.12
C LYS A 160 -7.27 -5.07 4.08
N ALA A 161 -8.22 -4.31 3.55
CA ALA A 161 -9.25 -3.64 4.33
C ALA A 161 -10.49 -4.53 4.39
N ILE A 162 -11.00 -4.73 5.60
CA ILE A 162 -12.24 -5.43 5.91
C ILE A 162 -13.15 -4.39 6.55
N HIS A 163 -14.35 -4.22 6.00
CA HIS A 163 -15.38 -3.31 6.48
C HIS A 163 -16.44 -4.07 7.29
N GLY A 164 -17.29 -3.34 8.00
CA GLY A 164 -18.52 -3.89 8.58
C GLY A 164 -19.75 -3.38 7.83
N ASN A 165 -20.92 -3.59 8.42
CA ASN A 165 -22.21 -3.18 7.87
C ASN A 165 -22.49 -1.66 7.94
N GLY A 166 -21.52 -0.83 8.31
CA GLY A 166 -21.72 0.59 8.57
C GLY A 166 -21.42 1.46 7.36
N SER A 167 -22.17 2.55 7.23
CA SER A 167 -22.12 3.42 6.03
C SER A 167 -21.02 4.50 6.09
N LYS A 168 -20.19 4.53 7.14
CA LYS A 168 -19.24 5.62 7.44
C LYS A 168 -17.95 5.14 8.12
N SER A 169 -17.30 4.15 7.53
CA SER A 169 -15.97 3.70 7.94
C SER A 169 -14.96 3.94 6.81
N GLU A 170 -13.92 4.73 7.10
CA GLU A 170 -12.78 4.90 6.20
C GLU A 170 -11.55 4.26 6.84
N ILE A 171 -10.87 3.42 6.06
CA ILE A 171 -9.53 2.93 6.38
C ILE A 171 -8.60 3.55 5.36
N ALA A 172 -7.65 4.36 5.83
CA ALA A 172 -6.69 5.04 4.99
C ALA A 172 -5.27 4.58 5.33
N ILE A 173 -4.40 4.54 4.32
CA ILE A 173 -2.96 4.31 4.48
C ILE A 173 -2.17 5.30 3.63
N ASP A 174 -0.95 5.58 4.07
CA ASP A 174 -0.06 6.51 3.38
C ASP A 174 1.42 6.17 3.65
N ASP A 175 2.32 6.76 2.87
CA ASP A 175 3.78 6.77 3.10
C ASP A 175 4.35 5.36 3.34
N ILE A 176 3.98 4.41 2.47
CA ILE A 176 4.49 3.05 2.49
C ILE A 176 5.97 3.07 2.12
N SER A 177 6.80 2.45 2.94
CA SER A 177 8.24 2.36 2.73
C SER A 177 8.77 0.97 3.05
N ILE A 178 9.59 0.44 2.15
CA ILE A 178 10.32 -0.82 2.34
C ILE A 178 11.81 -0.52 2.35
N THR A 179 12.45 -0.83 3.47
CA THR A 179 13.89 -0.61 3.66
C THR A 179 14.61 -1.92 3.91
N ASN A 180 15.85 -2.03 3.42
CA ASN A 180 16.71 -3.19 3.60
C ASN A 180 17.48 -3.12 4.95
N THR A 181 16.74 -2.88 6.03
CA THR A 181 17.27 -2.80 7.39
C THR A 181 16.35 -3.49 8.39
N ASP A 182 16.86 -3.83 9.58
CA ASP A 182 16.02 -4.27 10.68
C ASP A 182 15.00 -3.19 11.05
N CYS A 183 13.76 -3.58 11.36
CA CYS A 183 12.81 -2.63 11.91
C CYS A 183 13.32 -2.06 13.23
N LYS A 184 13.37 -0.74 13.29
CA LYS A 184 13.57 -0.04 14.56
C LYS A 184 12.34 -0.31 15.41
N LYS A 185 12.51 -0.93 16.59
CA LYS A 185 11.44 -0.99 17.58
C LYS A 185 11.03 0.44 17.92
N GLY A 186 9.87 0.87 17.45
CA GLY A 186 9.35 2.20 17.73
C GLY A 186 9.11 2.34 19.23
N LYS A 187 9.82 3.27 19.89
CA LYS A 187 9.23 3.95 21.04
C LYS A 187 7.99 4.65 20.50
N ILE A 188 6.82 4.35 21.06
CA ILE A 188 5.55 5.01 20.72
C ILE A 188 5.80 6.52 20.70
N ARG A 189 5.84 7.13 19.52
CA ARG A 189 5.85 8.59 19.40
C ARG A 189 4.41 9.04 19.53
N THR A 190 3.94 9.12 20.77
CA THR A 190 2.81 9.99 21.06
C THR A 190 3.31 11.40 20.81
N PHE A 191 2.77 12.09 19.80
CA PHE A 191 2.94 13.54 19.73
C PHE A 191 2.32 14.12 21.00
N HIS A 192 3.17 14.43 21.98
CA HIS A 192 2.75 15.23 23.11
C HIS A 192 2.45 16.62 22.57
N ILE A 193 1.17 16.96 22.45
CA ILE A 193 0.73 18.34 22.29
C ILE A 193 1.28 19.08 23.51
N THR A 194 2.42 19.74 23.33
CA THR A 194 2.92 20.66 24.33
C THR A 194 2.10 21.91 24.09
N TYR A 195 1.06 22.11 24.89
CA TYR A 195 0.38 23.40 24.98
C TYR A 195 1.46 24.43 25.35
N ILE A 196 1.93 25.19 24.36
CA ILE A 196 2.64 26.43 24.63
C ILE A 196 1.56 27.39 25.11
N PHE A 197 1.47 27.53 26.43
CA PHE A 197 0.87 28.71 27.03
C PHE A 197 1.72 29.90 26.59
N VAL A 198 1.19 30.71 25.68
CA VAL A 198 1.69 32.07 25.50
C VAL A 198 1.06 32.89 26.64
N LEU A 199 1.92 33.39 27.53
CA LEU A 199 1.59 34.42 28.52
C LEU A 199 1.27 35.74 27.83
#